data_AF-A0A4R0FPA9-F1
#
_entry.id   AF-A0A4R0FPA9-F1
#
_cell.length_a   1.000
_cell.length_b   1.000
_cell.length_c   1.000
_cell.angle_alpha   90.00
_cell.angle_beta   90.00
_cell.angle_gamma   90.00
#
_symmetry.space_group_name_H-M   'P 1'
#
loop_
_entity.id
_entity.type
_entity.pdbx_description
1 polymer ?
#
loop_
_entity_poly.entity_id
_entity_poly.type
_entity_poly.pdbx_seq_one_letter_code
_entity_poly.pdbx_strand_id
1 'polypeptide(L)'
;MKYKLEAEYKSLDPFEIELPNFVILTGINGVGKTQILQSLENGHSNIVIDGVSTPPNKIKYIEKLMPVSDLNPIHRNYDNYRHHHEEDPLFIGYFRIFEFQDQHQKLPENLEELEKFTNSTYGNPNLSTKQFQKLKSFIENSPERITDPKLLKESIPHGYHPTTHDIFAQNFSTIFDNYQKLEFQNLWSEFLKKCKGKDVSYLTTDEFTQAYGYSPWQIINDILKSASMDYEFKVPEDYDPNITYESKFLKKDTKTEVKISELSSGEKILIALAFALYNNDHVTQLPKILLLDETDASLHPSMSKQYLHILKNVFVKDLGIKVIITTHSPSTVALADEQDIFVVENSEQRIRKCSKDEALSVLTAGVPSFSVNYENRKQVFLESHYDVMYYERIYDILNTNNDLKKEISLNFISSGDSRTDKNGDPVANCSQVIHITNTMRKFGNKSCFGIIDWDMTNSDEDGLFVHALNEQYSIENCLLNPLYLGLLILSTKTGSHSEIDHSFRNLDQFNQNTLNNIHNWILEKIHSQFDTSNTNTTAITLNNGLVINTPQWFTNHQGHELEEKILKKIPELNALKRRKEEALKLEIIHKVFEDLPELIPLSIKTTFQRIQNS
;
A
#
# COMPACT_ATOMS: atom_id res chain seq x y z
N MET A 1 -11.67 10.01 -17.67
CA MET A 1 -13.07 9.74 -17.30
C MET A 1 -13.56 10.95 -16.55
N LYS A 2 -14.68 11.52 -16.95
CA LYS A 2 -15.19 12.73 -16.31
C LYS A 2 -16.34 12.39 -15.38
N TYR A 3 -16.11 12.51 -14.08
CA TYR A 3 -17.14 12.32 -13.04
C TYR A 3 -17.82 13.66 -12.75
N LYS A 4 -19.14 13.66 -12.67
CA LYS A 4 -19.92 14.85 -12.33
C LYS A 4 -21.10 14.50 -11.42
N LEU A 5 -21.14 15.10 -10.23
CA LEU A 5 -22.28 15.11 -9.33
C LEU A 5 -22.97 16.48 -9.45
N GLU A 6 -24.21 16.52 -9.95
CA GLU A 6 -24.89 17.78 -10.30
C GLU A 6 -25.69 18.38 -9.13
N ALA A 7 -26.14 17.54 -8.20
CA ALA A 7 -26.93 17.93 -7.04
C ALA A 7 -26.37 17.27 -5.79
N GLU A 8 -26.71 17.82 -4.62
CA GLU A 8 -26.33 17.24 -3.34
C GLU A 8 -26.78 15.77 -3.25
N TYR A 9 -25.88 14.88 -2.83
CA TYR A 9 -26.18 13.47 -2.57
C TYR A 9 -25.61 13.06 -1.21
N LYS A 10 -26.51 12.81 -0.25
CA LYS A 10 -26.15 12.50 1.14
C LYS A 10 -25.25 13.59 1.73
N SER A 11 -23.96 13.32 1.98
CA SER A 11 -23.01 14.32 2.51
C SER A 11 -22.06 14.87 1.43
N LEU A 12 -22.37 14.66 0.14
CA LEU A 12 -21.59 15.14 -0.98
C LEU A 12 -22.26 16.37 -1.60
N ASP A 13 -21.56 17.51 -1.56
CA ASP A 13 -21.90 18.69 -2.36
C ASP A 13 -21.60 18.45 -3.84
N PRO A 14 -22.23 19.17 -4.80
CA PRO A 14 -21.93 19.04 -6.22
C PRO A 14 -20.45 19.28 -6.57
N PHE A 15 -19.85 18.40 -7.37
CA PHE A 15 -18.47 18.54 -7.84
C PHE A 15 -18.24 17.87 -9.20
N GLU A 16 -17.14 18.23 -9.84
CA GLU A 16 -16.72 17.69 -11.13
C GLU A 16 -15.21 17.40 -11.11
N ILE A 17 -14.80 16.24 -11.64
CA ILE A 17 -13.38 15.85 -11.67
C ILE A 17 -13.05 14.93 -12.85
N GLU A 18 -11.85 15.12 -13.40
CA GLU A 18 -11.23 14.20 -14.36
C GLU A 18 -10.43 13.11 -13.65
N LEU A 19 -10.71 11.85 -13.99
CA LEU A 19 -10.12 10.66 -13.39
C LEU A 19 -9.46 9.76 -14.47
N PRO A 20 -8.34 9.08 -14.16
CA PRO A 20 -7.75 8.05 -15.02
C PRO A 20 -8.67 6.82 -15.12
N ASN A 21 -8.30 5.84 -15.96
CA ASN A 21 -9.10 4.61 -16.15
C ASN A 21 -9.08 3.66 -14.94
N PHE A 22 -8.10 3.82 -14.04
CA PHE A 22 -7.94 3.07 -12.80
C PHE A 22 -7.77 4.07 -11.65
N VAL A 23 -8.67 4.03 -10.66
CA VAL A 23 -8.73 5.02 -9.58
C VAL A 23 -8.78 4.31 -8.23
N ILE A 24 -7.97 4.79 -7.29
CA ILE A 24 -7.98 4.37 -5.88
C ILE A 24 -8.35 5.58 -5.03
N LEU A 25 -9.53 5.54 -4.44
CA LEU A 25 -10.03 6.55 -3.51
C LEU A 25 -9.70 6.15 -2.07
N THR A 26 -8.96 6.99 -1.36
CA THR A 26 -8.61 6.77 0.05
C THR A 26 -8.88 8.02 0.89
N GLY A 27 -8.79 7.93 2.22
CA GLY A 27 -9.10 9.03 3.14
C GLY A 27 -9.71 8.54 4.44
N ILE A 28 -9.85 9.42 5.44
CA ILE A 28 -10.34 9.07 6.78
C ILE A 28 -11.76 8.48 6.76
N ASN A 29 -12.15 7.80 7.84
CA ASN A 29 -13.49 7.21 7.96
C ASN A 29 -14.57 8.31 7.90
N GLY A 30 -15.65 8.07 7.16
CA GLY A 30 -16.81 8.97 7.13
C GLY A 30 -16.77 10.12 6.13
N VAL A 31 -15.70 10.28 5.33
CA VAL A 31 -15.60 11.33 4.27
C VAL A 31 -16.41 11.04 3.00
N GLY A 32 -17.26 10.01 2.99
CA GLY A 32 -18.17 9.75 1.86
C GLY A 32 -17.56 8.98 0.67
N LYS A 33 -16.46 8.24 0.85
CA LYS A 33 -15.90 7.34 -0.19
C LYS A 33 -16.94 6.40 -0.80
N THR A 34 -17.62 5.63 0.04
CA THR A 34 -18.75 4.77 -0.37
C THR A 34 -19.87 5.56 -1.05
N GLN A 35 -20.17 6.77 -0.58
CA GLN A 35 -21.22 7.60 -1.16
C GLN A 35 -20.87 8.03 -2.60
N ILE A 36 -19.59 8.25 -2.91
CA ILE A 36 -19.12 8.56 -4.26
C ILE A 36 -19.43 7.39 -5.20
N LEU A 37 -19.15 6.15 -4.79
CA LEU A 37 -19.48 4.96 -5.60
C LEU A 37 -21.01 4.78 -5.75
N GLN A 38 -21.74 4.85 -4.63
CA GLN A 38 -23.20 4.71 -4.61
C GLN A 38 -23.92 5.76 -5.46
N SER A 39 -23.40 6.99 -5.53
CA SER A 39 -24.00 8.04 -6.35
C SER A 39 -24.00 7.69 -7.85
N LEU A 40 -22.96 6.99 -8.34
CA LEU A 40 -22.89 6.52 -9.73
C LEU A 40 -23.83 5.33 -9.97
N GLU A 41 -23.80 4.36 -9.07
CA GLU A 41 -24.66 3.18 -9.15
C GLU A 41 -26.14 3.57 -9.21
N ASN A 42 -26.56 4.50 -8.34
CA ASN A 42 -27.95 4.93 -8.21
C ASN A 42 -28.34 6.03 -9.22
N GLY A 43 -27.45 6.40 -10.14
CA GLY A 43 -27.71 7.38 -11.20
C GLY A 43 -27.85 8.84 -10.73
N HIS A 44 -27.39 9.17 -9.52
CA HIS A 44 -27.32 10.55 -9.02
C HIS A 44 -26.11 11.32 -9.56
N SER A 45 -25.05 10.59 -9.93
CA SER A 45 -23.87 11.11 -10.60
C SER A 45 -23.76 10.58 -12.01
N ASN A 46 -23.21 11.41 -12.90
CA ASN A 46 -22.92 11.04 -14.28
C ASN A 46 -21.42 10.81 -14.46
N ILE A 47 -21.08 9.86 -15.33
CA ILE A 47 -19.69 9.62 -15.72
C ILE A 47 -19.57 9.49 -17.24
N VAL A 48 -18.72 10.33 -17.80
CA VAL A 48 -18.49 10.43 -19.25
C VAL A 48 -17.17 9.76 -19.60
N ILE A 49 -17.24 8.82 -20.55
CA ILE A 49 -16.09 8.10 -21.12
C ILE A 49 -16.08 8.40 -22.62
N ASP A 50 -14.96 8.91 -23.13
CA ASP A 50 -14.77 9.25 -24.56
C ASP A 50 -15.90 10.13 -25.14
N GLY A 51 -16.38 11.08 -24.34
CA GLY A 51 -17.45 12.01 -24.71
C GLY A 51 -18.88 11.46 -24.59
N VAL A 52 -19.06 10.20 -24.18
CA VAL A 52 -20.37 9.56 -24.04
C VAL A 52 -20.70 9.30 -22.56
N SER A 53 -21.90 9.72 -22.12
CA SER A 53 -22.39 9.41 -20.77
C SER A 53 -22.65 7.91 -20.61
N THR A 54 -22.16 7.33 -19.51
CA THR A 54 -22.32 5.91 -19.23
C THR A 54 -23.63 5.66 -18.48
N PRO A 55 -24.55 4.84 -19.03
CA PRO A 55 -25.82 4.57 -18.36
C PRO A 55 -25.63 3.67 -17.11
N PRO A 56 -26.49 3.77 -16.09
CA PRO A 56 -26.35 3.02 -14.84
C PRO A 56 -26.27 1.50 -15.03
N ASN A 57 -26.96 0.93 -16.02
CA ASN A 57 -26.92 -0.52 -16.31
C ASN A 57 -25.57 -1.02 -16.87
N LYS A 58 -24.64 -0.11 -17.20
CA LYS A 58 -23.25 -0.42 -17.58
C LYS A 58 -22.27 -0.19 -16.43
N ILE A 59 -22.77 0.14 -15.23
CA ILE A 59 -21.99 0.34 -14.01
C ILE A 59 -22.27 -0.82 -13.07
N LYS A 60 -21.23 -1.52 -12.61
CA LYS A 60 -21.34 -2.61 -11.66
C LYS A 60 -20.74 -2.20 -10.32
N TYR A 61 -21.57 -2.13 -9.28
CA TYR A 61 -21.14 -1.88 -7.91
C TYR A 61 -21.00 -3.19 -7.13
N ILE A 62 -19.91 -3.31 -6.37
CA ILE A 62 -19.60 -4.48 -5.55
C ILE A 62 -19.07 -4.03 -4.20
N GLU A 63 -19.84 -4.33 -3.16
CA GLU A 63 -19.43 -4.18 -1.76
C GLU A 63 -18.73 -5.45 -1.23
N LYS A 64 -19.14 -6.62 -1.74
CA LYS A 64 -18.53 -7.92 -1.42
C LYS A 64 -18.47 -8.80 -2.66
N LEU A 65 -17.26 -9.18 -3.04
CA LEU A 65 -16.99 -10.01 -4.22
C LEU A 65 -17.52 -11.46 -4.10
N MET A 66 -17.92 -11.91 -2.91
CA MET A 66 -18.53 -13.22 -2.70
C MET A 66 -19.73 -13.16 -1.73
N PRO A 67 -20.97 -13.36 -2.21
CA PRO A 67 -22.06 -13.83 -1.37
C PRO A 67 -21.91 -15.33 -1.05
N VAL A 68 -22.31 -15.72 0.17
CA VAL A 68 -22.11 -17.07 0.77
C VAL A 68 -22.91 -18.18 0.06
N SER A 69 -23.87 -17.84 -0.81
CA SER A 69 -24.82 -18.78 -1.41
C SER A 69 -24.24 -19.69 -2.50
N ASP A 70 -23.11 -19.31 -3.10
CA ASP A 70 -22.50 -19.97 -4.27
C ASP A 70 -21.54 -21.13 -3.90
N LEU A 71 -21.53 -21.52 -2.63
CA LEU A 71 -20.64 -22.54 -2.03
C LEU A 71 -21.32 -23.89 -1.79
N ASN A 72 -22.57 -24.06 -2.22
CA ASN A 72 -23.36 -25.22 -1.86
C ASN A 72 -23.13 -26.41 -2.80
N PRO A 73 -22.97 -27.63 -2.27
CA PRO A 73 -23.00 -28.84 -3.08
C PRO A 73 -24.29 -28.90 -3.90
N ILE A 74 -24.18 -29.35 -5.15
CA ILE A 74 -25.33 -29.58 -6.01
C ILE A 74 -25.71 -31.06 -6.00
N HIS A 75 -27.01 -31.33 -5.94
CA HIS A 75 -27.52 -32.68 -6.19
C HIS A 75 -27.52 -32.93 -7.70
N ARG A 76 -26.78 -33.94 -8.14
CA ARG A 76 -26.94 -34.47 -9.48
C ARG A 76 -28.29 -35.16 -9.56
N ASN A 77 -29.07 -34.87 -10.60
CA ASN A 77 -30.33 -35.55 -10.85
C ASN A 77 -30.43 -35.92 -12.34
N TYR A 78 -30.77 -37.17 -12.62
CA TYR A 78 -30.84 -37.71 -13.97
C TYR A 78 -31.95 -37.07 -14.83
N ASP A 79 -33.00 -36.54 -14.21
CA ASP A 79 -34.09 -35.88 -14.95
C ASP A 79 -33.65 -34.56 -15.62
N ASN A 80 -32.61 -33.90 -15.08
CA ASN A 80 -32.02 -32.71 -15.71
C ASN A 80 -31.22 -33.03 -16.99
N TYR A 81 -31.00 -34.31 -17.33
CA TYR A 81 -30.30 -34.72 -18.56
C TYR A 81 -31.18 -34.61 -19.81
N ARG A 82 -32.49 -34.34 -19.65
CA ARG A 82 -33.42 -34.05 -20.74
C ARG A 82 -33.76 -32.57 -20.76
N HIS A 83 -32.80 -31.71 -21.09
CA HIS A 83 -33.15 -30.31 -21.39
C HIS A 83 -34.08 -30.28 -22.61
N HIS A 84 -35.22 -29.62 -22.48
CA HIS A 84 -36.09 -29.29 -23.61
C HIS A 84 -35.32 -28.36 -24.54
N HIS A 85 -34.89 -28.87 -25.70
CA HIS A 85 -34.06 -28.14 -26.68
C HIS A 85 -34.69 -26.82 -27.17
N GLU A 86 -36.00 -26.65 -26.97
CA GLU A 86 -36.78 -25.49 -27.43
C GLU A 86 -36.57 -24.23 -26.56
N GLU A 87 -36.05 -24.36 -25.34
CA GLU A 87 -35.77 -23.22 -24.44
C GLU A 87 -34.31 -22.74 -24.49
N ASP A 88 -33.49 -23.30 -25.37
CA ASP A 88 -32.07 -22.94 -25.49
C ASP A 88 -31.93 -21.48 -26.00
N PRO A 89 -31.26 -20.57 -25.26
CA PRO A 89 -31.05 -19.20 -25.70
C PRO A 89 -30.36 -19.07 -27.05
N LEU A 90 -29.55 -20.06 -27.46
CA LEU A 90 -28.93 -20.09 -28.78
C LEU A 90 -29.95 -20.36 -29.88
N PHE A 91 -30.89 -21.27 -29.65
CA PHE A 91 -31.97 -21.57 -30.60
C PHE A 91 -32.89 -20.35 -30.74
N ILE A 92 -33.29 -19.75 -29.62
CA ILE A 92 -34.09 -18.52 -29.61
C ILE A 92 -33.34 -17.41 -30.35
N GLY A 93 -32.07 -17.19 -30.01
CA GLY A 93 -31.19 -16.20 -30.63
C GLY A 93 -31.05 -16.37 -32.15
N TYR A 94 -30.82 -17.59 -32.61
CA TYR A 94 -30.76 -17.95 -34.02
C TYR A 94 -32.06 -17.56 -34.76
N PHE A 95 -33.21 -17.93 -34.19
CA PHE A 95 -34.51 -17.57 -34.75
C PHE A 95 -34.72 -16.05 -34.80
N ARG A 96 -34.31 -15.31 -33.76
CA ARG A 96 -34.42 -13.84 -33.73
C ARG A 96 -33.56 -13.16 -34.78
N ILE A 97 -32.36 -13.67 -35.06
CA ILE A 97 -31.50 -13.13 -36.12
C ILE A 97 -32.14 -13.32 -37.50
N PHE A 98 -32.75 -14.49 -37.77
CA PHE A 98 -33.51 -14.72 -39.01
C PHE A 98 -34.75 -13.83 -39.11
N GLU A 99 -35.52 -13.67 -38.03
CA GLU A 99 -36.67 -12.74 -38.03
C GLU A 99 -36.24 -11.29 -38.31
N PHE A 100 -35.11 -10.85 -37.75
CA PHE A 100 -34.52 -9.55 -38.06
C PHE A 100 -34.14 -9.46 -39.54
N GLN A 101 -33.48 -10.49 -40.07
CA GLN A 101 -33.05 -10.54 -41.47
C GLN A 101 -34.25 -10.51 -42.44
N ASP A 102 -35.31 -11.25 -42.14
CA ASP A 102 -36.54 -11.28 -42.95
C ASP A 102 -37.18 -9.89 -43.05
N GLN A 103 -37.20 -9.13 -41.95
CA GLN A 103 -37.80 -7.79 -41.89
C GLN A 103 -36.91 -6.68 -42.47
N HIS A 104 -35.59 -6.74 -42.22
CA HIS A 104 -34.66 -5.66 -42.57
C HIS A 104 -33.81 -5.95 -43.81
N GLN A 105 -33.87 -7.17 -44.38
CA GLN A 105 -33.07 -7.63 -45.52
C GLN A 105 -31.54 -7.51 -45.29
N LYS A 106 -31.12 -7.44 -44.03
CA LYS A 106 -29.72 -7.42 -43.58
C LYS A 106 -29.61 -8.15 -42.23
N LEU A 107 -28.42 -8.65 -41.92
CA LEU A 107 -28.13 -9.15 -40.57
C LEU A 107 -27.91 -7.98 -39.61
N PRO A 108 -28.24 -8.15 -38.31
CA PRO A 108 -27.95 -7.15 -37.28
C PRO A 108 -26.43 -6.92 -37.19
N GLU A 109 -26.00 -5.66 -37.06
CA GLU A 109 -24.60 -5.27 -36.99
C GLU A 109 -23.96 -5.72 -35.67
N ASN A 110 -24.69 -5.55 -34.56
CA ASN A 110 -24.27 -5.88 -33.21
C ASN A 110 -25.45 -6.40 -32.37
N LEU A 111 -25.13 -6.96 -31.19
CA LEU A 111 -26.13 -7.51 -30.28
C LEU A 111 -27.13 -6.44 -29.80
N GLU A 112 -26.68 -5.18 -29.63
CA GLU A 112 -27.55 -4.09 -29.18
C GLU A 112 -28.65 -3.74 -30.21
N GLU A 113 -28.35 -3.84 -31.52
CA GLU A 113 -29.35 -3.68 -32.59
C GLU A 113 -30.38 -4.81 -32.56
N LEU A 114 -29.94 -6.06 -32.34
CA LEU A 114 -30.83 -7.20 -32.19
C LEU A 114 -31.72 -7.08 -30.95
N GLU A 115 -31.14 -6.69 -29.80
CA GLU A 115 -31.89 -6.49 -28.55
C GLU A 115 -32.96 -5.39 -28.69
N LYS A 116 -32.62 -4.28 -29.34
CA LYS A 116 -33.59 -3.20 -29.63
C LYS A 116 -34.77 -3.70 -30.47
N PHE A 117 -34.52 -4.57 -31.43
CA PHE A 117 -35.55 -5.22 -32.24
C PHE A 117 -36.42 -6.20 -31.45
N THR A 118 -35.82 -7.00 -30.57
CA THR A 118 -36.56 -8.03 -29.81
C THR A 118 -37.34 -7.49 -28.62
N ASN A 119 -36.85 -6.42 -27.98
CA ASN A 119 -37.51 -5.79 -26.83
C ASN A 119 -38.91 -5.26 -27.16
N SER A 120 -39.20 -4.92 -28.41
CA SER A 120 -40.53 -4.44 -28.82
C SER A 120 -41.59 -5.52 -28.93
N THR A 121 -41.24 -6.82 -28.92
CA THR A 121 -42.19 -7.87 -29.32
C THR A 121 -42.14 -9.15 -28.48
N TYR A 122 -40.96 -9.60 -28.01
CA TYR A 122 -40.82 -10.92 -27.39
C TYR A 122 -39.88 -10.97 -26.16
N GLY A 123 -39.26 -9.84 -25.78
CA GLY A 123 -38.20 -9.79 -24.78
C GLY A 123 -36.82 -10.11 -25.36
N ASN A 124 -35.75 -9.69 -24.67
CA ASN A 124 -34.38 -9.82 -25.16
C ASN A 124 -33.92 -11.28 -25.23
N PRO A 125 -33.26 -11.70 -26.34
CA PRO A 125 -32.61 -12.99 -26.41
C PRO A 125 -31.45 -12.99 -25.41
N ASN A 126 -31.43 -13.97 -24.52
CA ASN A 126 -30.40 -14.13 -23.50
C ASN A 126 -29.09 -14.65 -24.13
N LEU A 127 -28.45 -13.82 -24.97
CA LEU A 127 -27.23 -14.13 -25.72
C LEU A 127 -26.05 -13.33 -25.17
N SER A 128 -24.86 -13.95 -25.14
CA SER A 128 -23.61 -13.20 -25.02
C SER A 128 -23.19 -12.58 -26.36
N THR A 129 -22.37 -11.53 -26.31
CA THR A 129 -21.84 -10.88 -27.53
C THR A 129 -21.09 -11.87 -28.42
N LYS A 130 -20.34 -12.80 -27.83
CA LYS A 130 -19.58 -13.84 -28.56
C LYS A 130 -20.51 -14.88 -29.18
N GLN A 131 -21.58 -15.28 -28.47
CA GLN A 131 -22.60 -16.17 -29.01
C GLN A 131 -23.33 -15.52 -30.20
N PHE A 132 -23.69 -14.25 -30.08
CA PHE A 132 -24.25 -13.48 -31.19
C PHE A 132 -23.31 -13.47 -32.41
N GLN A 133 -22.02 -13.17 -32.21
CA GLN A 133 -21.03 -13.17 -33.29
C GLN A 133 -20.88 -14.55 -33.95
N LYS A 134 -20.86 -15.63 -33.16
CA LYS A 134 -20.83 -17.01 -33.66
C LYS A 134 -22.08 -17.34 -34.46
N LEU A 135 -23.26 -17.01 -33.95
CA LEU A 135 -24.54 -17.23 -34.64
C LEU A 135 -24.59 -16.45 -35.95
N LYS A 136 -24.21 -15.18 -35.93
CA LYS A 136 -24.15 -14.33 -37.11
C LYS A 136 -23.22 -14.93 -38.17
N SER A 137 -21.99 -15.28 -37.78
CA SER A 137 -21.03 -15.90 -38.69
C SER A 137 -21.48 -17.27 -39.20
N PHE A 138 -22.18 -18.06 -38.38
CA PHE A 138 -22.78 -19.32 -38.81
C PHE A 138 -23.86 -19.08 -39.88
N ILE A 139 -24.75 -18.12 -39.66
CA ILE A 139 -25.83 -17.75 -40.61
C ILE A 139 -25.25 -17.19 -41.92
N GLU A 140 -24.16 -16.42 -41.85
CA GLU A 140 -23.44 -15.92 -43.04
C GLU A 140 -22.86 -17.07 -43.89
N ASN A 141 -22.36 -18.13 -43.25
CA ASN A 141 -21.78 -19.30 -43.93
C ASN A 141 -22.83 -20.35 -44.35
N SER A 142 -23.95 -20.42 -43.64
CA SER A 142 -25.04 -21.38 -43.84
C SER A 142 -26.39 -20.65 -43.84
N PRO A 143 -26.79 -20.06 -44.98
CA PRO A 143 -28.01 -19.24 -45.06
C PRO A 143 -29.31 -20.06 -45.00
N GLU A 144 -29.23 -21.39 -45.14
CA GLU A 144 -30.39 -22.25 -44.98
C GLU A 144 -30.82 -22.35 -43.51
N ARG A 145 -32.11 -22.08 -43.28
CA ARG A 145 -32.69 -22.07 -41.93
C ARG A 145 -32.88 -23.49 -41.42
N ILE A 146 -32.19 -23.82 -40.32
CA ILE A 146 -32.34 -25.08 -39.61
C ILE A 146 -33.50 -24.95 -38.62
N THR A 147 -34.55 -25.77 -38.81
CA THR A 147 -35.74 -25.74 -37.95
C THR A 147 -35.70 -26.79 -36.84
N ASP A 148 -34.85 -27.80 -36.95
CA ASP A 148 -34.68 -28.84 -35.92
C ASP A 148 -33.69 -28.35 -34.84
N PRO A 149 -34.13 -28.19 -33.58
CA PRO A 149 -33.26 -27.78 -32.47
C PRO A 149 -32.05 -28.70 -32.25
N LYS A 150 -32.19 -30.01 -32.48
CA LYS A 150 -31.05 -30.95 -32.34
C LYS A 150 -30.03 -30.73 -33.44
N LEU A 151 -30.48 -30.63 -34.69
CA LEU A 151 -29.60 -30.44 -35.83
C LEU A 151 -28.87 -29.09 -35.72
N LEU A 152 -29.55 -28.03 -35.27
CA LEU A 152 -28.93 -26.73 -35.03
C LEU A 152 -27.84 -26.83 -33.95
N LYS A 153 -28.13 -27.54 -32.86
CA LYS A 153 -27.20 -27.75 -31.74
C LYS A 153 -25.93 -28.50 -32.17
N GLU A 154 -26.07 -29.50 -33.04
CA GLU A 154 -24.94 -30.25 -33.59
C GLU A 154 -24.12 -29.45 -34.62
N SER A 155 -24.74 -28.44 -35.24
CA SER A 155 -24.13 -27.65 -36.32
C SER A 155 -23.33 -26.43 -35.84
N ILE A 156 -23.56 -25.96 -34.61
CA ILE A 156 -22.88 -24.79 -34.04
C ILE A 156 -21.81 -25.25 -33.05
N PRO A 157 -20.51 -25.01 -33.29
CA PRO A 157 -19.46 -25.30 -32.33
C PRO A 157 -19.69 -24.53 -31.02
N HIS A 158 -20.08 -25.25 -29.98
CA HIS A 158 -20.29 -24.67 -28.66
C HIS A 158 -18.93 -24.44 -27.97
N GLY A 159 -18.82 -23.33 -27.24
CA GLY A 159 -17.91 -23.29 -26.10
C GLY A 159 -18.84 -23.43 -24.92
N TYR A 160 -18.90 -24.60 -24.29
CA TYR A 160 -19.93 -24.86 -23.31
C TYR A 160 -19.68 -24.02 -22.05
N HIS A 161 -20.45 -22.93 -21.94
CA HIS A 161 -20.59 -22.12 -20.74
C HIS A 161 -21.98 -21.48 -20.77
N PRO A 162 -22.82 -21.67 -19.73
CA PRO A 162 -24.11 -21.00 -19.65
C PRO A 162 -23.95 -19.48 -19.71
N THR A 163 -24.85 -18.79 -20.39
CA THR A 163 -24.89 -17.32 -20.33
C THR A 163 -25.09 -16.86 -18.90
N THR A 164 -24.23 -15.97 -18.43
CA THR A 164 -24.41 -15.32 -17.13
C THR A 164 -24.82 -13.86 -17.32
N HIS A 165 -25.68 -13.35 -16.45
CA HIS A 165 -26.04 -11.93 -16.43
C HIS A 165 -25.05 -11.11 -15.60
N ASP A 166 -24.23 -11.76 -14.77
CA ASP A 166 -23.25 -11.13 -13.91
C ASP A 166 -21.88 -11.75 -14.13
N ILE A 167 -20.89 -10.91 -14.44
CA ILE A 167 -19.51 -11.35 -14.61
C ILE A 167 -18.95 -11.94 -13.31
N PHE A 168 -19.49 -11.59 -12.14
CA PHE A 168 -19.05 -12.13 -10.84
C PHE A 168 -19.92 -13.27 -10.31
N ALA A 169 -21.00 -13.67 -11.00
CA ALA A 169 -21.79 -14.82 -10.58
C ALA A 169 -20.91 -16.07 -10.55
N GLN A 170 -20.87 -16.80 -9.43
CA GLN A 170 -20.00 -17.95 -9.26
C GLN A 170 -20.85 -19.22 -9.13
N ASN A 171 -20.67 -20.18 -10.02
CA ASN A 171 -21.32 -21.48 -9.87
C ASN A 171 -20.41 -22.59 -10.39
N PHE A 172 -19.23 -22.72 -9.76
CA PHE A 172 -18.21 -23.70 -10.11
C PHE A 172 -18.79 -25.10 -10.21
N SER A 173 -19.62 -25.48 -9.23
CA SER A 173 -20.16 -26.83 -9.16
C SER A 173 -21.09 -27.14 -10.31
N THR A 174 -21.99 -26.21 -10.69
CA THR A 174 -22.88 -26.41 -11.83
C THR A 174 -22.15 -26.38 -13.17
N ILE A 175 -21.17 -25.49 -13.33
CA ILE A 175 -20.40 -25.40 -14.58
C ILE A 175 -19.60 -26.69 -14.81
N PHE A 176 -18.95 -27.20 -13.77
CA PHE A 176 -18.12 -28.40 -13.89
C PHE A 176 -18.99 -29.64 -14.09
N ASP A 177 -20.08 -29.76 -13.33
CA ASP A 177 -21.05 -30.85 -13.47
C ASP A 177 -21.65 -30.88 -14.87
N ASN A 178 -22.03 -29.72 -15.41
CA ASN A 178 -22.60 -29.66 -16.75
C ASN A 178 -21.60 -30.04 -17.86
N TYR A 179 -20.33 -29.66 -17.74
CA TYR A 179 -19.30 -30.12 -18.67
C TYR A 179 -19.09 -31.63 -18.57
N GLN A 180 -19.01 -32.16 -17.35
CA GLN A 180 -18.91 -33.62 -17.12
C GLN A 180 -20.10 -34.40 -17.69
N LYS A 181 -21.32 -33.83 -17.68
CA LYS A 181 -22.49 -34.46 -18.31
C LYS A 181 -22.28 -34.66 -19.82
N LEU A 182 -21.71 -33.67 -20.51
CA LEU A 182 -21.41 -33.76 -21.94
C LEU A 182 -20.33 -34.83 -22.20
N GLU A 183 -19.27 -34.81 -21.40
CA GLU A 183 -18.18 -35.78 -21.49
C GLU A 183 -18.70 -37.21 -21.26
N PHE A 184 -19.52 -37.42 -20.22
CA PHE A 184 -20.15 -38.71 -19.94
C PHE A 184 -21.07 -39.18 -21.06
N GLN A 185 -21.91 -38.30 -21.62
CA GLN A 185 -22.78 -38.64 -22.75
C GLN A 185 -21.98 -39.09 -23.98
N ASN A 186 -20.84 -38.44 -24.24
CA ASN A 186 -19.95 -38.80 -25.33
C ASN A 186 -19.28 -40.17 -25.09
N LEU A 187 -18.72 -40.38 -23.89
CA LEU A 187 -18.12 -41.67 -23.48
C LEU A 187 -19.13 -42.82 -23.52
N TRP A 188 -20.37 -42.56 -23.09
CA TRP A 188 -21.45 -43.54 -23.16
C TRP A 188 -21.82 -43.88 -24.61
N SER A 189 -21.87 -42.88 -25.50
CA SER A 189 -22.12 -43.10 -26.92
C SER A 189 -21.00 -43.90 -27.58
N GLU A 190 -19.74 -43.62 -27.22
CA GLU A 190 -18.57 -44.41 -27.64
C GLU A 190 -18.70 -45.87 -27.20
N PHE A 191 -19.04 -46.12 -25.93
CA PHE A 191 -19.27 -47.46 -25.40
C PHE A 191 -20.40 -48.18 -26.14
N LEU A 192 -21.53 -47.51 -26.39
CA LEU A 192 -22.66 -48.08 -27.12
C LEU A 192 -22.29 -48.47 -28.56
N LYS A 193 -21.51 -47.64 -29.26
CA LYS A 193 -21.04 -47.93 -30.62
C LYS A 193 -20.03 -49.08 -30.63
N LYS A 194 -18.98 -49.01 -29.79
CA LYS A 194 -17.86 -49.97 -29.80
C LYS A 194 -18.19 -51.32 -29.17
N CYS A 195 -18.92 -51.33 -28.04
CA CYS A 195 -19.13 -52.53 -27.25
C CYS A 195 -20.53 -53.15 -27.42
N LYS A 196 -21.54 -52.35 -27.80
CA LYS A 196 -22.93 -52.82 -27.97
C LYS A 196 -23.41 -52.80 -29.42
N GLY A 197 -22.60 -52.32 -30.35
CA GLY A 197 -22.94 -52.26 -31.79
C GLY A 197 -24.16 -51.40 -32.09
N LYS A 198 -24.50 -50.43 -31.22
CA LYS A 198 -25.62 -49.52 -31.43
C LYS A 198 -25.24 -48.46 -32.45
N ASP A 199 -26.20 -48.04 -33.24
CA ASP A 199 -25.98 -46.95 -34.20
C ASP A 199 -26.14 -45.59 -33.52
N VAL A 200 -25.05 -45.14 -32.91
CA VAL A 200 -24.89 -43.82 -32.31
C VAL A 200 -23.60 -43.18 -32.83
N SER A 201 -23.55 -41.85 -32.87
CA SER A 201 -22.33 -41.08 -33.12
C SER A 201 -21.65 -40.74 -31.80
N TYR A 202 -20.32 -40.62 -31.82
CA TYR A 202 -19.52 -40.09 -30.72
C TYR A 202 -18.38 -39.27 -31.30
N LEU A 203 -17.87 -38.33 -30.51
CA LEU A 203 -16.75 -37.46 -30.86
C LEU A 203 -15.45 -38.04 -30.29
N THR A 204 -14.36 -38.00 -31.06
CA THR A 204 -13.01 -38.18 -30.53
C THR A 204 -12.65 -37.04 -29.57
N THR A 205 -11.56 -37.18 -28.81
CA THR A 205 -11.12 -36.15 -27.86
C THR A 205 -10.89 -34.79 -28.54
N ASP A 206 -10.28 -34.79 -29.72
CA ASP A 206 -10.01 -33.57 -30.48
C ASP A 206 -11.31 -32.95 -31.01
N GLU A 207 -12.21 -33.77 -31.57
CA GLU A 207 -13.53 -33.31 -32.03
C GLU A 207 -14.39 -32.79 -30.87
N PHE A 208 -14.34 -33.43 -29.70
CA PHE A 208 -15.05 -32.99 -28.50
C PHE A 208 -14.52 -31.63 -28.03
N THR A 209 -13.19 -31.47 -27.98
CA THR A 209 -12.55 -30.21 -27.60
C THR A 209 -12.86 -29.11 -28.61
N GLN A 210 -12.92 -29.43 -29.91
CA GLN A 210 -13.33 -28.49 -30.94
C GLN A 210 -14.82 -28.10 -30.84
N ALA A 211 -15.67 -29.05 -30.44
CA ALA A 211 -17.12 -28.87 -30.35
C ALA A 211 -17.60 -28.22 -29.04
N TYR A 212 -16.86 -28.37 -27.94
CA TYR A 212 -17.27 -27.91 -26.60
C TYR A 212 -16.23 -27.04 -25.88
N GLY A 213 -15.00 -26.96 -26.38
CA GLY A 213 -13.88 -26.27 -25.74
C GLY A 213 -13.08 -27.15 -24.78
N TYR A 214 -12.04 -26.57 -24.18
CA TYR A 214 -11.33 -27.20 -23.06
C TYR A 214 -12.20 -27.22 -21.80
N SER A 215 -11.89 -28.14 -20.89
CA SER A 215 -12.63 -28.25 -19.63
C SER A 215 -12.58 -26.95 -18.80
N PRO A 216 -13.69 -26.55 -18.16
CA PRO A 216 -13.76 -25.33 -17.34
C PRO A 216 -12.69 -25.27 -16.26
N TRP A 217 -12.44 -26.40 -15.57
CA TRP A 217 -11.42 -26.45 -14.51
C TRP A 217 -10.01 -26.24 -15.07
N GLN A 218 -9.70 -26.71 -16.28
CA GLN A 218 -8.40 -26.43 -16.90
C GLN A 218 -8.24 -24.95 -17.20
N ILE A 219 -9.24 -24.32 -17.84
CA ILE A 219 -9.20 -22.89 -18.18
C ILE A 219 -9.05 -22.04 -16.92
N ILE A 220 -9.83 -22.33 -15.88
CA ILE A 220 -9.76 -21.59 -14.62
C ILE A 220 -8.41 -21.85 -13.92
N ASN A 221 -7.88 -23.08 -13.95
CA ASN A 221 -6.57 -23.37 -13.39
C ASN A 221 -5.45 -22.60 -14.11
N ASP A 222 -5.54 -22.42 -15.43
CA ASP A 222 -4.62 -21.59 -16.20
C ASP A 222 -4.73 -20.11 -15.80
N ILE A 223 -5.94 -19.60 -15.59
CA ILE A 223 -6.17 -18.24 -15.07
C ILE A 223 -5.58 -18.09 -13.66
N LEU A 224 -5.88 -19.00 -12.74
CA LEU A 224 -5.35 -19.00 -11.36
C LEU A 224 -3.81 -19.07 -11.36
N LYS A 225 -3.23 -19.85 -12.27
CA LYS A 225 -1.77 -19.92 -12.45
C LYS A 225 -1.20 -18.61 -12.96
N SER A 226 -1.83 -17.97 -13.95
CA SER A 226 -1.41 -16.65 -14.45
C SER A 226 -1.51 -15.55 -13.38
N ALA A 227 -2.51 -15.66 -12.49
CA ALA A 227 -2.70 -14.79 -11.33
C ALA A 227 -1.77 -15.12 -10.15
N SER A 228 -0.84 -16.08 -10.29
CA SER A 228 0.09 -16.52 -9.23
C SER A 228 -0.61 -16.99 -7.95
N MET A 229 -1.74 -17.71 -8.08
CA MET A 229 -2.41 -18.34 -6.96
C MET A 229 -1.87 -19.77 -6.70
N ASP A 230 -1.81 -20.16 -5.42
CA ASP A 230 -1.29 -21.48 -4.98
C ASP A 230 -2.33 -22.60 -5.00
N TYR A 231 -3.44 -22.38 -5.70
CA TYR A 231 -4.57 -23.28 -5.78
C TYR A 231 -4.85 -23.70 -7.23
N GLU A 232 -5.36 -24.90 -7.37
CA GLU A 232 -5.95 -25.43 -8.60
C GLU A 232 -7.22 -26.19 -8.25
N PHE A 233 -8.27 -26.12 -9.06
CA PHE A 233 -9.44 -26.96 -8.89
C PHE A 233 -9.08 -28.44 -9.05
N LYS A 234 -9.60 -29.27 -8.14
CA LYS A 234 -9.56 -30.72 -8.28
C LYS A 234 -10.38 -31.12 -9.51
N VAL A 235 -9.76 -31.87 -10.41
CA VAL A 235 -10.45 -32.47 -11.56
C VAL A 235 -11.54 -33.40 -11.03
N PRO A 236 -12.80 -33.22 -11.44
CA PRO A 236 -13.86 -34.11 -11.01
C PRO A 236 -13.75 -35.44 -11.79
N GLU A 237 -13.60 -36.54 -11.06
CA GLU A 237 -13.41 -37.90 -11.62
C GLU A 237 -14.65 -38.78 -11.49
N ASP A 238 -15.58 -38.42 -10.60
CA ASP A 238 -16.79 -39.18 -10.35
C ASP A 238 -17.92 -38.73 -11.28
N TYR A 239 -18.48 -39.68 -12.02
CA TYR A 239 -19.58 -39.49 -12.97
C TYR A 239 -20.93 -40.01 -12.45
N ASP A 240 -21.01 -40.48 -11.20
CA ASP A 240 -22.27 -40.96 -10.63
C ASP A 240 -23.29 -39.81 -10.60
N PRO A 241 -24.46 -39.96 -11.24
CA PRO A 241 -25.48 -38.94 -11.26
C PRO A 241 -26.33 -38.88 -9.98
N ASN A 242 -26.10 -39.75 -9.00
CA ASN A 242 -26.86 -39.81 -7.75
C ASN A 242 -26.12 -39.22 -6.55
N ILE A 243 -24.87 -38.80 -6.72
CA ILE A 243 -24.07 -38.19 -5.65
C ILE A 243 -24.16 -36.67 -5.71
N THR A 244 -23.90 -36.04 -4.57
CA THR A 244 -23.70 -34.60 -4.51
C THR A 244 -22.33 -34.23 -5.05
N TYR A 245 -22.28 -33.22 -5.92
CA TYR A 245 -21.04 -32.66 -6.42
C TYR A 245 -20.72 -31.33 -5.74
N GLU A 246 -19.49 -31.20 -5.25
CA GLU A 246 -18.96 -29.98 -4.64
C GLU A 246 -17.56 -29.73 -5.21
N SER A 247 -17.35 -28.53 -5.75
CA SER A 247 -16.05 -28.14 -6.28
C SER A 247 -15.06 -27.93 -5.14
N LYS A 248 -13.86 -28.50 -5.28
CA LYS A 248 -12.77 -28.42 -4.30
C LYS A 248 -11.51 -27.89 -4.96
N PHE A 249 -10.67 -27.22 -4.17
CA PHE A 249 -9.32 -26.84 -4.56
C PHE A 249 -8.30 -27.86 -4.05
N LEU A 250 -7.17 -27.95 -4.75
CA LEU A 250 -5.93 -28.57 -4.32
C LEU A 250 -4.90 -27.46 -4.11
N LYS A 251 -4.25 -27.47 -2.95
CA LYS A 251 -3.09 -26.60 -2.71
C LYS A 251 -1.87 -27.18 -3.43
N LYS A 252 -1.14 -26.37 -4.19
CA LYS A 252 -0.03 -26.85 -5.06
C LYS A 252 1.07 -27.58 -4.31
N ASP A 253 1.45 -27.08 -3.14
CA ASP A 253 2.59 -27.60 -2.37
C ASP A 253 2.28 -28.93 -1.67
N THR A 254 1.09 -29.02 -1.06
CA THR A 254 0.71 -30.12 -0.17
C THR A 254 -0.24 -31.12 -0.82
N LYS A 255 -0.84 -30.76 -1.97
CA LYS A 255 -1.91 -31.50 -2.64
C LYS A 255 -3.10 -31.81 -1.73
N THR A 256 -3.28 -31.01 -0.67
CA THR A 256 -4.42 -31.12 0.24
C THR A 256 -5.66 -30.55 -0.42
N GLU A 257 -6.78 -31.28 -0.28
CA GLU A 257 -8.10 -30.80 -0.66
C GLU A 257 -8.56 -29.71 0.30
N VAL A 258 -9.04 -28.60 -0.27
CA VAL A 258 -9.57 -27.46 0.47
C VAL A 258 -10.92 -27.10 -0.14
N LYS A 259 -11.94 -26.99 0.71
CA LYS A 259 -13.26 -26.50 0.29
C LYS A 259 -13.22 -25.00 0.07
N ILE A 260 -14.06 -24.49 -0.82
CA ILE A 260 -14.15 -23.04 -1.05
C ILE A 260 -14.53 -22.30 0.25
N SER A 261 -15.34 -22.91 1.11
CA SER A 261 -15.68 -22.36 2.44
C SER A 261 -14.47 -22.17 3.36
N GLU A 262 -13.45 -23.01 3.23
CA GLU A 262 -12.24 -23.05 4.08
C GLU A 262 -11.18 -22.04 3.64
N LEU A 263 -11.35 -21.41 2.48
CA LEU A 263 -10.47 -20.35 2.01
C LEU A 263 -10.61 -19.09 2.89
N SER A 264 -9.48 -18.40 3.05
CA SER A 264 -9.46 -17.07 3.67
C SER A 264 -10.31 -16.09 2.86
N SER A 265 -10.78 -15.02 3.51
CA SER A 265 -11.53 -13.96 2.83
C SER A 265 -10.74 -13.32 1.70
N GLY A 266 -9.41 -13.18 1.85
CA GLY A 266 -8.55 -12.69 0.78
C GLY A 266 -8.45 -13.63 -0.42
N GLU A 267 -8.32 -14.94 -0.19
CA GLU A 267 -8.24 -15.92 -1.28
C GLU A 267 -9.55 -15.96 -2.07
N LYS A 268 -10.66 -15.85 -1.34
CA LYS A 268 -12.00 -15.72 -1.91
C LYS A 268 -12.11 -14.53 -2.88
N ILE A 269 -11.60 -13.37 -2.50
CA ILE A 269 -11.56 -12.17 -3.37
C ILE A 269 -10.79 -12.44 -4.67
N LEU A 270 -9.60 -13.05 -4.59
CA LEU A 270 -8.79 -13.32 -5.78
C LEU A 270 -9.42 -14.37 -6.70
N ILE A 271 -10.03 -15.41 -6.13
CA ILE A 271 -10.79 -16.40 -6.91
C ILE A 271 -11.99 -15.77 -7.60
N ALA A 272 -12.70 -14.86 -6.93
CA ALA A 272 -13.82 -14.14 -7.53
C ALA A 272 -13.37 -13.31 -8.75
N LEU A 273 -12.23 -12.61 -8.64
CA LEU A 273 -11.64 -11.87 -9.75
C LEU A 273 -11.22 -12.80 -10.90
N ALA A 274 -10.53 -13.90 -10.60
CA ALA A 274 -10.16 -14.90 -11.60
C ALA A 274 -11.38 -15.49 -12.31
N PHE A 275 -12.48 -15.70 -11.58
CA PHE A 275 -13.71 -16.21 -12.16
C PHE A 275 -14.41 -15.19 -13.06
N ALA A 276 -14.35 -13.91 -12.71
CA ALA A 276 -14.83 -12.86 -13.60
C ALA A 276 -14.08 -12.84 -14.94
N LEU A 277 -12.80 -13.20 -14.96
CA LEU A 277 -12.05 -13.36 -16.22
C LEU A 277 -12.57 -14.54 -17.05
N TYR A 278 -12.93 -15.64 -16.40
CA TYR A 278 -13.54 -16.79 -17.07
C TYR A 278 -14.93 -16.45 -17.64
N ASN A 279 -15.76 -15.74 -16.87
CA ASN A 279 -17.10 -15.32 -17.28
C ASN A 279 -17.11 -14.21 -18.35
N ASN A 280 -16.00 -13.51 -18.56
CA ASN A 280 -15.92 -12.35 -19.46
C ASN A 280 -16.47 -12.65 -20.87
N ASP A 281 -16.20 -13.83 -21.40
CA ASP A 281 -16.62 -14.24 -22.74
C ASP A 281 -18.08 -14.73 -22.81
N HIS A 282 -18.72 -14.90 -21.65
CA HIS A 282 -19.99 -15.57 -21.46
C HIS A 282 -21.05 -14.71 -20.79
N VAL A 283 -20.68 -13.50 -20.35
CA VAL A 283 -21.62 -12.52 -19.84
C VAL A 283 -22.42 -11.89 -20.99
N THR A 284 -23.71 -11.69 -20.79
CA THR A 284 -24.58 -11.01 -21.78
C THR A 284 -24.11 -9.59 -22.04
N GLN A 285 -23.72 -8.88 -20.98
CA GLN A 285 -23.26 -7.51 -21.03
C GLN A 285 -22.08 -7.28 -20.07
N LEU A 286 -20.93 -6.87 -20.62
CA LEU A 286 -19.80 -6.40 -19.82
C LEU A 286 -20.08 -5.01 -19.23
N PRO A 287 -19.72 -4.76 -17.96
CA PRO A 287 -19.78 -3.42 -17.41
C PRO A 287 -18.71 -2.54 -18.06
N LYS A 288 -19.04 -1.27 -18.32
CA LYS A 288 -18.05 -0.27 -18.71
C LYS A 288 -17.26 0.24 -17.51
N ILE A 289 -17.88 0.21 -16.33
CA ILE A 289 -17.28 0.68 -15.07
C ILE A 289 -17.55 -0.34 -13.97
N LEU A 290 -16.50 -0.69 -13.24
CA LEU A 290 -16.51 -1.51 -12.05
C LEU A 290 -16.19 -0.64 -10.83
N LEU A 291 -17.10 -0.63 -9.85
CA LEU A 291 -16.97 0.10 -8.59
C LEU A 291 -16.77 -0.93 -7.47
N LEU A 292 -15.63 -0.90 -6.80
CA LEU A 292 -15.29 -1.85 -5.73
C LEU A 292 -15.17 -1.11 -4.40
N ASP A 293 -16.07 -1.37 -3.48
CA ASP A 293 -16.11 -0.68 -2.18
C ASP A 293 -15.39 -1.52 -1.11
N GLU A 294 -14.18 -1.10 -0.73
CA GLU A 294 -13.36 -1.73 0.33
C GLU A 294 -13.18 -3.25 0.18
N THR A 295 -13.23 -3.77 -1.04
CA THR A 295 -13.11 -5.22 -1.30
C THR A 295 -11.70 -5.74 -1.05
N ASP A 296 -10.75 -4.88 -0.73
CA ASP A 296 -9.37 -5.22 -0.36
C ASP A 296 -9.13 -5.27 1.15
N ALA A 297 -10.13 -4.95 1.98
CA ALA A 297 -9.98 -4.76 3.43
C ALA A 297 -9.37 -5.97 4.17
N SER A 298 -9.57 -7.20 3.67
CA SER A 298 -9.02 -8.42 4.28
C SER A 298 -7.79 -8.98 3.57
N LEU A 299 -7.19 -8.25 2.63
CA LEU A 299 -6.04 -8.73 1.87
C LEU A 299 -4.74 -8.52 2.66
N HIS A 300 -3.94 -9.59 2.73
CA HIS A 300 -2.54 -9.48 3.11
C HIS A 300 -1.77 -8.67 2.05
N PRO A 301 -0.70 -7.91 2.39
CA PRO A 301 0.03 -7.08 1.42
C PRO A 301 0.46 -7.81 0.14
N SER A 302 0.90 -9.07 0.23
CA SER A 302 1.25 -9.87 -0.96
C SER A 302 0.05 -10.06 -1.91
N MET A 303 -1.15 -10.22 -1.36
CA MET A 303 -2.41 -10.38 -2.09
C MET A 303 -2.94 -9.03 -2.59
N SER A 304 -2.76 -7.94 -1.85
CA SER A 304 -3.06 -6.58 -2.33
C SER A 304 -2.30 -6.27 -3.63
N LYS A 305 -1.03 -6.69 -3.73
CA LYS A 305 -0.25 -6.55 -4.98
C LYS A 305 -0.90 -7.32 -6.15
N GLN A 306 -1.31 -8.57 -5.91
CA GLN A 306 -1.98 -9.40 -6.92
C GLN A 306 -3.33 -8.80 -7.33
N TYR A 307 -4.12 -8.36 -6.36
CA TYR A 307 -5.40 -7.69 -6.56
C TYR A 307 -5.26 -6.44 -7.45
N LEU A 308 -4.33 -5.53 -7.13
CA LEU A 308 -4.06 -4.34 -7.94
C LEU A 308 -3.58 -4.70 -9.36
N HIS A 309 -2.74 -5.73 -9.48
CA HIS A 309 -2.27 -6.21 -10.78
C HIS A 309 -3.43 -6.72 -11.66
N ILE A 310 -4.33 -7.54 -11.11
CA ILE A 310 -5.47 -8.09 -11.85
C ILE A 310 -6.39 -6.95 -12.31
N LEU A 311 -6.75 -6.02 -11.43
CA LEU A 311 -7.63 -4.92 -11.80
C LEU A 311 -7.01 -4.00 -12.86
N LYS A 312 -5.75 -3.61 -12.69
CA LYS A 312 -5.11 -2.65 -13.59
C LYS A 312 -4.71 -3.27 -14.93
N ASN A 313 -4.09 -4.44 -14.92
CA ASN A 313 -3.58 -5.04 -16.15
C ASN A 313 -4.62 -5.88 -16.87
N VAL A 314 -5.51 -6.55 -16.15
CA VAL A 314 -6.50 -7.41 -16.80
C VAL A 314 -7.81 -6.66 -17.04
N PHE A 315 -8.46 -6.15 -15.99
CA PHE A 315 -9.76 -5.47 -16.17
C PHE A 315 -9.63 -4.17 -16.96
N VAL A 316 -8.68 -3.30 -16.61
CA VAL A 316 -8.56 -2.00 -17.27
C VAL A 316 -7.90 -2.09 -18.63
N LYS A 317 -6.74 -2.74 -18.72
CA LYS A 317 -5.95 -2.76 -19.95
C LYS A 317 -6.43 -3.81 -20.96
N ASP A 318 -6.70 -5.04 -20.53
CA ASP A 318 -7.07 -6.12 -21.46
C ASP A 318 -8.58 -6.12 -21.77
N LEU A 319 -9.43 -5.91 -20.77
CA LEU A 319 -10.90 -5.90 -20.95
C LEU A 319 -11.48 -4.52 -21.25
N GLY A 320 -10.71 -3.44 -21.07
CA GLY A 320 -11.17 -2.07 -21.30
C GLY A 320 -12.18 -1.55 -20.26
N ILE A 321 -12.39 -2.28 -19.16
CA ILE A 321 -13.32 -1.94 -18.08
C ILE A 321 -12.67 -0.91 -17.18
N LYS A 322 -13.31 0.24 -16.97
CA LYS A 322 -12.78 1.25 -16.05
C LYS A 322 -13.04 0.83 -14.61
N VAL A 323 -12.12 1.09 -13.70
CA VAL A 323 -12.24 0.63 -12.32
C VAL A 323 -12.04 1.79 -11.35
N ILE A 324 -12.95 1.91 -10.39
CA ILE A 324 -12.82 2.81 -9.24
C ILE A 324 -12.93 1.96 -7.98
N ILE A 325 -11.89 1.97 -7.15
CA ILE A 325 -11.89 1.28 -5.86
C ILE A 325 -11.84 2.30 -4.73
N THR A 326 -12.48 1.99 -3.60
CA THR A 326 -12.25 2.67 -2.33
C THR A 326 -11.41 1.78 -1.43
N THR A 327 -10.52 2.37 -0.63
CA THR A 327 -9.71 1.60 0.32
C THR A 327 -9.36 2.41 1.56
N HIS A 328 -9.38 1.70 2.69
CA HIS A 328 -8.80 2.11 3.97
C HIS A 328 -7.48 1.38 4.28
N SER A 329 -6.99 0.54 3.38
CA SER A 329 -5.83 -0.31 3.60
C SER A 329 -4.52 0.44 3.29
N PRO A 330 -3.66 0.70 4.29
CA PRO A 330 -2.35 1.32 4.05
C PRO A 330 -1.47 0.47 3.13
N SER A 331 -1.60 -0.87 3.18
CA SER A 331 -0.82 -1.75 2.31
C SER A 331 -1.25 -1.64 0.85
N THR A 332 -2.54 -1.49 0.56
CA THR A 332 -3.03 -1.28 -0.80
C THR A 332 -2.52 0.05 -1.36
N VAL A 333 -2.60 1.13 -0.58
CA VAL A 333 -2.07 2.45 -0.97
C VAL A 333 -0.56 2.40 -1.19
N ALA A 334 0.19 1.74 -0.30
CA ALA A 334 1.65 1.62 -0.42
C ALA A 334 2.09 0.88 -1.70
N LEU A 335 1.34 -0.14 -2.10
CA LEU A 335 1.64 -0.98 -3.26
C LEU A 335 1.08 -0.45 -4.59
N ALA A 336 0.22 0.57 -4.54
CA ALA A 336 -0.36 1.18 -5.72
C ALA A 336 0.60 2.14 -6.43
N ASP A 337 0.35 2.41 -7.71
CA ASP A 337 1.05 3.45 -8.46
C ASP A 337 0.49 4.82 -8.06
N GLU A 338 1.38 5.78 -7.76
CA GLU A 338 0.99 7.08 -7.23
C GLU A 338 0.00 7.82 -8.14
N GLN A 339 0.15 7.70 -9.47
CA GLN A 339 -0.75 8.26 -10.48
C GLN A 339 -2.21 7.78 -10.40
N ASP A 340 -2.49 6.71 -9.66
CA ASP A 340 -3.84 6.16 -9.52
C ASP A 340 -4.48 6.50 -8.15
N ILE A 341 -3.72 7.08 -7.21
CA ILE A 341 -4.16 7.38 -5.83
C ILE A 341 -4.80 8.77 -5.71
N PHE A 342 -5.96 8.85 -5.07
CA PHE A 342 -6.67 10.09 -4.79
C PHE A 342 -7.18 10.07 -3.34
N VAL A 343 -7.10 11.21 -2.68
CA VAL A 343 -7.62 11.41 -1.33
C VAL A 343 -9.01 12.06 -1.41
N VAL A 344 -9.92 11.56 -0.56
CA VAL A 344 -11.27 12.08 -0.35
C VAL A 344 -11.31 12.80 1.00
N GLU A 345 -11.72 14.06 0.99
CA GLU A 345 -11.74 14.95 2.15
C GLU A 345 -13.05 15.72 2.23
N ASN A 346 -13.41 16.18 3.44
CA ASN A 346 -14.50 17.14 3.63
C ASN A 346 -13.99 18.57 3.34
N SER A 347 -13.70 18.87 2.07
CA SER A 347 -13.26 20.19 1.61
C SER A 347 -14.02 20.58 0.33
N GLU A 348 -13.82 21.82 -0.15
CA GLU A 348 -14.40 22.29 -1.43
C GLU A 348 -14.01 21.36 -2.60
N GLN A 349 -12.78 20.83 -2.58
CA GLN A 349 -12.33 19.84 -3.54
C GLN A 349 -12.47 18.43 -2.96
N ARG A 350 -13.65 17.83 -3.13
CA ARG A 350 -14.01 16.54 -2.52
C ARG A 350 -13.06 15.39 -2.83
N ILE A 351 -12.53 15.34 -4.05
CA ILE A 351 -11.55 14.34 -4.50
C ILE A 351 -10.33 15.10 -5.02
N ARG A 352 -9.15 14.78 -4.52
CA ARG A 352 -7.90 15.44 -4.91
C ARG A 352 -6.79 14.43 -5.18
N LYS A 353 -5.96 14.75 -6.16
CA LYS A 353 -4.71 14.03 -6.41
C LYS A 353 -3.72 14.27 -5.27
N CYS A 354 -3.11 13.22 -4.76
CA CYS A 354 -2.16 13.27 -3.65
C CYS A 354 -0.91 12.45 -3.98
N SER A 355 0.16 12.68 -3.23
CA SER A 355 1.29 11.75 -3.24
C SER A 355 0.94 10.47 -2.48
N LYS A 356 1.72 9.41 -2.68
CA LYS A 356 1.57 8.18 -1.91
C LYS A 356 1.79 8.41 -0.41
N ASP A 357 2.80 9.20 -0.06
CA ASP A 357 3.14 9.50 1.33
C ASP A 357 2.03 10.30 2.02
N GLU A 358 1.43 11.27 1.31
CA GLU A 358 0.29 12.02 1.80
C GLU A 358 -0.90 11.08 2.09
N ALA A 359 -1.26 10.22 1.14
CA ALA A 359 -2.32 9.24 1.32
C ALA A 359 -2.07 8.30 2.52
N LEU A 360 -0.83 7.85 2.69
CA LEU A 360 -0.45 7.02 3.84
C LEU A 360 -0.57 7.80 5.15
N SER A 361 -0.13 9.06 5.19
CA SER A 361 -0.24 9.91 6.38
C SER A 361 -1.69 10.13 6.82
N VAL A 362 -2.61 10.25 5.87
CA VAL A 362 -4.05 10.39 6.14
C VAL A 362 -4.62 9.11 6.74
N LEU A 363 -4.19 7.95 6.23
CA LEU A 363 -4.63 6.64 6.75
C LEU A 363 -4.01 6.27 8.10
N THR A 364 -2.81 6.79 8.40
CA THR A 364 -2.09 6.54 9.65
C THR A 364 -2.26 7.67 10.66
N ALA A 365 -3.12 8.65 10.40
CA ALA A 365 -3.46 9.73 11.32
C ALA A 365 -4.00 9.15 12.64
N GLY A 366 -3.16 9.16 13.68
CA GLY A 366 -3.40 8.50 14.97
C GLY A 366 -2.29 7.54 15.41
N VAL A 367 -1.46 7.09 14.46
CA VAL A 367 -0.24 6.29 14.71
C VAL A 367 0.89 6.83 13.82
N PRO A 368 1.40 8.06 14.08
CA PRO A 368 2.39 8.72 13.22
C PRO A 368 3.74 7.98 13.13
N SER A 369 4.02 7.05 14.05
CA SER A 369 5.19 6.16 13.99
C SER A 369 5.09 5.06 12.93
N PHE A 370 3.93 4.89 12.27
CA PHE A 370 3.73 3.90 11.22
C PHE A 370 4.29 4.41 9.88
N SER A 371 5.62 4.40 9.74
CA SER A 371 6.29 4.65 8.45
C SER A 371 6.36 3.35 7.64
N VAL A 372 5.54 3.26 6.59
CA VAL A 372 5.51 2.10 5.65
C VAL A 372 6.71 2.12 4.71
N ASN A 373 7.29 3.30 4.46
CA ASN A 373 8.46 3.45 3.61
C ASN A 373 9.75 3.24 4.43
N TYR A 374 10.46 2.14 4.17
CA TYR A 374 11.76 1.84 4.81
C TYR A 374 12.78 2.97 4.59
N GLU A 375 12.68 3.71 3.48
CA GLU A 375 13.59 4.81 3.16
C GLU A 375 13.41 6.02 4.08
N ASN A 376 12.22 6.18 4.67
CA ASN A 376 11.89 7.26 5.61
C ASN A 376 12.25 6.92 7.06
N ARG A 377 12.82 5.73 7.33
CA ARG A 377 13.40 5.38 8.63
C ARG A 377 14.92 5.31 8.52
N LYS A 378 15.60 6.35 8.97
CA LYS A 378 17.06 6.47 8.93
C LYS A 378 17.65 5.85 10.20
N GLN A 379 18.52 4.86 10.04
CA GLN A 379 19.27 4.25 11.15
C GLN A 379 20.57 5.03 11.33
N VAL A 380 20.78 5.59 12.52
CA VAL A 380 21.91 6.47 12.83
C VAL A 380 22.76 5.81 13.91
N PHE A 381 23.94 5.34 13.53
CA PHE A 381 24.88 4.73 14.47
C PHE A 381 25.70 5.81 15.21
N LEU A 382 25.83 5.65 16.52
CA LEU A 382 26.54 6.55 17.42
C LEU A 382 27.62 5.81 18.21
N GLU A 383 28.63 6.55 18.67
CA GLU A 383 29.85 5.97 19.26
C GLU A 383 29.60 5.25 20.59
N SER A 384 28.70 5.77 21.42
CA SER A 384 28.40 5.22 22.73
C SER A 384 26.89 5.12 23.02
N HIS A 385 26.54 4.36 24.06
CA HIS A 385 25.15 4.33 24.55
C HIS A 385 24.71 5.69 25.13
N TYR A 386 25.64 6.48 25.67
CA TYR A 386 25.33 7.79 26.23
C TYR A 386 24.99 8.80 25.13
N ASP A 387 25.67 8.75 23.99
CA ASP A 387 25.37 9.60 22.83
C ASP A 387 23.95 9.34 22.34
N VAL A 388 23.53 8.07 22.28
CA VAL A 388 22.14 7.71 21.96
C VAL A 388 21.18 8.45 22.88
N MET A 389 21.41 8.43 24.19
CA MET A 389 20.55 9.14 25.14
C MET A 389 20.51 10.66 24.89
N TYR A 390 21.65 11.29 24.56
CA TYR A 390 21.69 12.73 24.31
C TYR A 390 21.00 13.10 22.99
N TYR A 391 21.39 12.44 21.89
CA TYR A 391 20.88 12.74 20.56
C TYR A 391 19.39 12.41 20.44
N GLU A 392 18.90 11.30 21.02
CA GLU A 392 17.46 10.98 21.03
C GLU A 392 16.66 12.09 21.70
N ARG A 393 17.11 12.56 22.87
CA ARG A 393 16.40 13.62 23.62
C ARG A 393 16.40 14.95 22.88
N ILE A 394 17.53 15.34 22.30
CA ILE A 394 17.61 16.58 21.54
C ILE A 394 16.77 16.47 20.25
N TYR A 395 16.77 15.31 19.61
CA TYR A 395 15.93 15.03 18.44
C TYR A 395 14.44 15.16 18.79
N ASP A 396 13.99 14.61 19.91
CA ASP A 396 12.60 14.71 20.36
C ASP A 396 12.16 16.17 20.58
N ILE A 397 13.03 16.99 21.19
CA ILE A 397 12.78 18.43 21.40
C ILE A 397 12.65 19.15 20.05
N LEU A 398 13.59 18.95 19.13
CA LEU A 398 13.58 19.62 17.82
C LEU A 398 12.41 19.15 16.94
N ASN A 399 12.08 17.87 16.98
CA ASN A 399 10.95 17.32 16.22
C ASN A 399 9.60 17.86 16.73
N THR A 400 9.45 18.02 18.04
CA THR A 400 8.25 18.61 18.67
C THR A 400 8.06 20.07 18.26
N ASN A 401 9.14 20.83 18.10
CA ASN A 401 9.13 22.23 17.70
C ASN A 401 9.00 22.46 16.17
N ASN A 402 8.77 21.40 15.37
CA ASN A 402 8.69 21.45 13.90
C ASN A 402 9.98 21.94 13.21
N ASP A 403 11.15 21.75 13.84
CA ASP A 403 12.45 22.12 13.27
C ASP A 403 12.99 21.07 12.27
N LEU A 404 12.36 19.90 12.24
CA LEU A 404 12.74 18.71 11.47
C LEU A 404 11.57 18.21 10.62
N LYS A 405 11.86 17.42 9.58
CA LYS A 405 10.85 16.81 8.70
C LYS A 405 10.15 15.67 9.43
N LYS A 406 8.83 15.77 9.64
CA LYS A 406 8.05 14.76 10.39
C LYS A 406 7.92 13.44 9.65
N GLU A 407 8.03 13.47 8.32
CA GLU A 407 7.89 12.30 7.47
C GLU A 407 9.10 11.36 7.56
N ILE A 408 10.26 11.86 8.05
CA ILE A 408 11.52 11.13 8.08
C ILE A 408 11.99 10.95 9.53
N SER A 409 11.86 9.74 10.05
CA SER A 409 12.27 9.42 11.42
C SER A 409 13.75 9.04 11.49
N LEU A 410 14.49 9.61 12.46
CA LEU A 410 15.84 9.16 12.83
C LEU A 410 15.73 8.17 14.00
N ASN A 411 16.39 7.02 13.88
CA ASN A 411 16.50 6.01 14.94
C ASN A 411 17.97 5.85 15.31
N PHE A 412 18.31 6.15 16.56
CA PHE A 412 19.69 6.18 17.04
C PHE A 412 20.08 4.83 17.66
N ILE A 413 21.25 4.32 17.28
CA ILE A 413 21.73 2.99 17.66
C ILE A 413 23.18 3.11 18.13
N SER A 414 23.51 2.58 19.29
CA SER A 414 24.91 2.52 19.75
C SER A 414 25.69 1.48 18.95
N SER A 415 26.93 1.78 18.57
CA SER A 415 27.83 0.81 17.93
C SER A 415 28.34 -0.31 18.85
N GLY A 416 27.99 -0.28 20.14
CA GLY A 416 28.24 -1.34 21.12
C GLY A 416 29.58 -1.25 21.86
N ASP A 417 29.57 -1.59 23.16
CA ASP A 417 30.72 -1.46 24.06
C ASP A 417 31.71 -2.62 23.90
N SER A 418 32.55 -2.58 22.86
CA SER A 418 33.46 -3.71 22.58
C SER A 418 34.78 -3.65 23.36
N ARG A 419 35.10 -2.51 23.99
CA ARG A 419 36.32 -2.32 24.78
C ARG A 419 36.07 -1.40 25.97
N THR A 420 36.38 -1.89 27.16
CA THR A 420 36.54 -1.07 28.36
C THR A 420 38.01 -0.68 28.52
N ASP A 421 38.27 0.53 28.98
CA ASP A 421 39.61 0.98 29.36
C ASP A 421 40.13 0.24 30.62
N LYS A 422 41.29 0.65 31.15
CA LYS A 422 41.88 0.04 32.36
C LYS A 422 41.08 0.29 33.64
N ASN A 423 40.13 1.24 33.61
CA ASN A 423 39.28 1.63 34.73
C ASN A 423 37.88 1.03 34.64
N GLY A 424 37.54 0.38 33.53
CA GLY A 424 36.24 -0.24 33.29
C GLY A 424 35.27 0.66 32.52
N ASP A 425 35.73 1.81 32.02
CA ASP A 425 34.92 2.76 31.27
C ASP A 425 34.87 2.38 29.78
N PRO A 426 33.69 2.41 29.11
CA PRO A 426 33.57 2.13 27.69
C PRO A 426 34.40 3.12 26.85
N VAL A 427 35.21 2.62 25.91
CA VAL A 427 35.97 3.47 24.99
C VAL A 427 35.09 3.79 23.78
N ALA A 428 34.83 5.08 23.53
CA ALA A 428 34.15 5.58 22.34
C ALA A 428 34.83 5.03 21.07
N ASN A 429 34.01 4.54 20.13
CA ASN A 429 34.51 3.71 19.03
C ASN A 429 34.02 4.23 17.67
N CYS A 430 34.42 5.45 17.33
CA CYS A 430 34.22 6.05 16.00
C CYS A 430 34.56 5.07 14.85
N SER A 431 35.61 4.25 15.01
CA SER A 431 36.00 3.21 14.05
C SER A 431 34.91 2.16 13.78
N GLN A 432 34.11 1.80 14.79
CA GLN A 432 32.98 0.89 14.62
C GLN A 432 31.80 1.55 13.92
N VAL A 433 31.48 2.80 14.27
CA VAL A 433 30.44 3.57 13.56
C VAL A 433 30.78 3.66 12.07
N ILE A 434 32.03 4.02 11.75
CA ILE A 434 32.56 4.07 10.37
C ILE A 434 32.43 2.70 9.70
N HIS A 435 32.88 1.62 10.36
CA HIS A 435 32.84 0.29 9.79
C HIS A 435 31.41 -0.21 9.51
N ILE A 436 30.49 -0.05 10.46
CA ILE A 436 29.09 -0.48 10.33
C ILE A 436 28.41 0.32 9.23
N THR A 437 28.55 1.64 9.25
CA THR A 437 27.93 2.55 8.27
C THR A 437 28.40 2.21 6.85
N ASN A 438 29.72 2.12 6.65
CA ASN A 438 30.30 1.80 5.34
C ASN A 438 29.89 0.40 4.86
N THR A 439 29.84 -0.58 5.77
CA THR A 439 29.43 -1.95 5.42
C THR A 439 27.97 -1.99 4.98
N MET A 440 27.06 -1.43 5.78
CA MET A 440 25.62 -1.44 5.48
C MET A 440 25.30 -0.71 4.16
N ARG A 441 25.90 0.47 3.95
CA ARG A 441 25.72 1.24 2.71
C ARG A 441 26.28 0.51 1.50
N LYS A 442 27.46 -0.11 1.62
CA LYS A 442 28.06 -0.92 0.55
C LYS A 442 27.17 -2.11 0.16
N PHE A 443 26.44 -2.71 1.10
CA PHE A 443 25.49 -3.79 0.82
C PHE A 443 24.09 -3.29 0.38
N GLY A 444 23.94 -1.99 0.10
CA GLY A 444 22.75 -1.40 -0.53
C GLY A 444 21.78 -0.73 0.42
N ASN A 445 22.05 -0.69 1.74
CA ASN A 445 21.19 0.03 2.69
C ASN A 445 21.51 1.53 2.70
N LYS A 446 20.80 2.30 1.86
CA LYS A 446 20.95 3.76 1.77
C LYS A 446 20.39 4.52 2.98
N SER A 447 19.58 3.87 3.80
CA SER A 447 18.97 4.45 5.02
C SER A 447 19.88 4.33 6.25
N CYS A 448 21.11 3.83 6.10
CA CYS A 448 22.07 3.70 7.19
C CYS A 448 23.07 4.87 7.19
N PHE A 449 23.26 5.46 8.38
CA PHE A 449 24.10 6.62 8.64
C PHE A 449 24.87 6.45 9.93
N GLY A 450 25.94 7.23 10.10
CA GLY A 450 26.67 7.34 11.36
C GLY A 450 26.90 8.80 11.74
N ILE A 451 26.88 9.09 13.04
CA ILE A 451 27.41 10.35 13.58
C ILE A 451 28.62 10.03 14.44
N ILE A 452 29.71 10.76 14.22
CA ILE A 452 30.94 10.67 15.00
C ILE A 452 31.37 12.05 15.50
N ASP A 453 32.15 12.09 16.56
CA ASP A 453 32.76 13.31 17.07
C ASP A 453 33.85 13.83 16.13
N TRP A 454 34.20 15.12 16.26
CA TRP A 454 35.21 15.72 15.40
C TRP A 454 36.61 15.20 15.72
N ASP A 455 36.94 15.03 17.02
CA ASP A 455 38.27 14.64 17.51
C ASP A 455 39.43 15.47 16.94
N MET A 456 39.12 16.60 16.31
CA MET A 456 39.99 17.42 15.46
C MET A 456 40.54 16.73 14.18
N THR A 457 40.28 15.44 13.98
CA THR A 457 40.85 14.67 12.86
C THR A 457 39.80 14.12 11.90
N ASN A 458 38.56 13.96 12.34
CA ASN A 458 37.51 13.33 11.56
C ASN A 458 36.92 14.32 10.53
N SER A 459 36.46 13.78 9.40
CA SER A 459 35.81 14.53 8.33
C SER A 459 34.57 13.79 7.83
N ASP A 460 33.62 14.53 7.27
CA ASP A 460 32.41 13.95 6.68
C ASP A 460 32.76 12.96 5.53
N GLU A 461 32.03 11.85 5.46
CA GLU A 461 32.07 10.88 4.36
C GLU A 461 30.64 10.50 3.91
N ASP A 462 30.48 9.69 2.85
CA ASP A 462 29.14 9.30 2.40
C ASP A 462 28.40 8.49 3.47
N GLY A 463 27.33 9.10 4.00
CA GLY A 463 26.53 8.53 5.08
C GLY A 463 27.15 8.65 6.48
N LEU A 464 28.34 9.25 6.61
CA LEU A 464 29.00 9.51 7.89
C LEU A 464 29.09 11.01 8.12
N PHE A 465 28.49 11.47 9.21
CA PHE A 465 28.43 12.88 9.56
C PHE A 465 29.26 13.16 10.81
N VAL A 466 30.15 14.13 10.74
CA VAL A 466 30.91 14.62 11.89
C VAL A 466 30.09 15.68 12.60
N HIS A 467 29.80 15.45 13.88
CA HIS A 467 29.13 16.44 14.72
C HIS A 467 30.04 17.66 14.93
N ALA A 468 29.45 18.86 14.81
CA ALA A 468 30.14 20.13 15.07
C ALA A 468 31.52 20.25 14.38
N LEU A 469 31.60 19.80 13.12
CA LEU A 469 32.84 19.79 12.33
C LEU A 469 33.52 21.17 12.31
N ASN A 470 34.79 21.22 12.73
CA ASN A 470 35.59 22.44 12.91
C ASN A 470 35.10 23.42 13.99
N GLU A 471 34.09 23.05 14.78
CA GLU A 471 33.57 23.87 15.86
C GLU A 471 33.96 23.30 17.24
N GLN A 472 33.61 22.04 17.52
CA GLN A 472 33.71 21.47 18.87
C GLN A 472 34.23 20.03 18.82
N TYR A 473 35.09 19.67 19.78
CA TYR A 473 35.80 18.39 19.82
C TYR A 473 34.87 17.18 19.85
N SER A 474 33.93 17.15 20.81
CA SER A 474 32.90 16.12 20.95
C SER A 474 31.55 16.70 21.39
N ILE A 475 30.53 15.84 21.48
CA ILE A 475 29.21 16.18 22.03
C ILE A 475 29.31 16.72 23.48
N GLU A 476 30.29 16.28 24.29
CA GLU A 476 30.55 16.84 25.63
C GLU A 476 30.82 18.33 25.57
N ASN A 477 31.69 18.79 24.67
CA ASN A 477 32.03 20.22 24.55
C ASN A 477 30.78 21.04 24.20
N CYS A 478 29.90 20.46 23.41
CA CYS A 478 28.63 21.04 22.99
C CYS A 478 27.66 21.19 24.16
N LEU A 479 27.45 20.10 24.93
CA LEU A 479 26.51 20.10 26.05
C LEU A 479 27.06 20.86 27.26
N LEU A 480 28.35 20.73 27.55
CA LEU A 480 29.03 21.39 28.67
C LEU A 480 29.49 22.81 28.33
N ASN A 481 29.01 23.39 27.22
CA ASN A 481 29.35 24.77 26.85
C ASN A 481 29.12 25.72 28.05
N PRO A 482 30.01 26.70 28.30
CA PRO A 482 29.91 27.58 29.46
C PRO A 482 28.56 28.29 29.58
N LEU A 483 27.90 28.59 28.46
CA LEU A 483 26.55 29.15 28.46
C LEU A 483 25.56 28.20 29.15
N TYR A 484 25.53 26.93 28.75
CA TYR A 484 24.55 25.97 29.25
C TYR A 484 24.82 25.55 30.69
N LEU A 485 26.10 25.49 31.09
CA LEU A 485 26.46 25.32 32.50
C LEU A 485 25.96 26.48 33.36
N GLY A 486 26.13 27.72 32.88
CA GLY A 486 25.65 28.90 33.59
C GLY A 486 24.12 28.91 33.71
N LEU A 487 23.43 28.59 32.61
CA LEU A 487 21.98 28.46 32.59
C LEU A 487 21.47 27.34 33.49
N LEU A 488 22.15 26.19 33.54
CA LEU A 488 21.81 25.09 34.45
C LEU A 488 21.95 25.51 35.92
N ILE A 489 23.01 26.24 36.26
CA ILE A 489 23.21 26.76 37.62
C ILE A 489 22.10 27.75 38.00
N LEU A 490 21.73 28.64 37.07
CA LEU A 490 20.63 29.59 37.26
C LEU A 490 19.26 28.90 37.37
N SER A 491 18.99 27.87 36.56
CA SER A 491 17.71 27.16 36.55
C SER A 491 17.51 26.34 37.82
N THR A 492 18.58 25.67 38.28
CA THR A 492 18.55 24.85 39.50
C THR A 492 18.77 25.64 40.79
N LYS A 493 19.18 26.91 40.69
CA LYS A 493 19.57 27.77 41.81
C LYS A 493 20.63 27.12 42.71
N THR A 494 21.50 26.31 42.12
CA THR A 494 22.60 25.66 42.85
C THR A 494 23.76 26.62 43.03
N GLY A 495 24.53 26.48 44.12
CA GLY A 495 25.82 27.14 44.29
C GLY A 495 25.81 28.65 44.02
N SER A 496 26.74 29.07 43.15
CA SER A 496 27.16 30.46 42.92
C SER A 496 26.18 31.36 42.15
N HIS A 497 24.92 30.95 41.97
CA HIS A 497 23.92 31.65 41.13
C HIS A 497 23.66 33.13 41.48
N SER A 498 24.00 33.57 42.70
CA SER A 498 23.84 34.97 43.16
C SER A 498 24.96 35.91 42.73
N GLU A 499 26.02 35.41 42.11
CA GLU A 499 27.15 36.21 41.62
C GLU A 499 26.84 36.98 40.32
N ILE A 500 25.75 36.65 39.64
CA ILE A 500 25.33 37.29 38.39
C ILE A 500 23.88 37.77 38.49
N ASP A 501 23.60 38.97 38.01
CA ASP A 501 22.27 39.60 38.08
C ASP A 501 21.36 39.15 36.93
N HIS A 502 21.20 37.83 36.78
CA HIS A 502 20.34 37.22 35.77
C HIS A 502 19.50 36.11 36.40
N SER A 503 18.26 35.95 35.95
CA SER A 503 17.36 34.90 36.40
C SER A 503 16.93 34.04 35.22
N PHE A 504 17.00 32.72 35.36
CA PHE A 504 16.59 31.78 34.31
C PHE A 504 15.13 31.98 33.88
N ARG A 505 14.22 32.30 34.81
CA ARG A 505 12.78 32.49 34.52
C ARG A 505 12.47 33.72 33.66
N ASN A 506 13.30 34.76 33.75
CA ASN A 506 13.12 36.03 33.05
C ASN A 506 14.23 36.26 32.03
N LEU A 507 14.90 35.18 31.60
CA LEU A 507 15.98 35.25 30.65
C LEU A 507 15.41 35.66 29.29
N ASP A 508 15.95 36.73 28.71
CA ASP A 508 15.71 37.05 27.31
C ASP A 508 16.69 36.25 26.45
N GLN A 509 16.19 35.14 25.89
CA GLN A 509 16.98 34.24 25.06
C GLN A 509 17.39 34.85 23.72
N PHE A 510 16.90 36.03 23.35
CA PHE A 510 17.29 36.76 22.13
C PHE A 510 18.26 37.93 22.42
N ASN A 511 18.73 38.07 23.66
CA ASN A 511 19.67 39.12 24.04
C ASN A 511 21.12 38.62 24.08
N GLN A 512 21.91 38.99 23.07
CA GLN A 512 23.33 38.63 22.94
C GLN A 512 24.18 39.00 24.16
N ASN A 513 23.94 40.17 24.77
CA ASN A 513 24.74 40.62 25.93
C ASN A 513 24.46 39.77 27.16
N THR A 514 23.20 39.42 27.41
CA THR A 514 22.80 38.54 28.51
C THR A 514 23.46 37.17 28.37
N LEU A 515 23.38 36.56 27.19
CA LEU A 515 23.99 35.24 26.95
C LEU A 515 25.52 35.29 27.08
N ASN A 516 26.17 36.33 26.53
CA ASN A 516 27.61 36.52 26.65
C ASN A 516 28.05 36.71 28.11
N ASN A 517 27.29 37.45 28.92
CA ASN A 517 27.59 37.64 30.34
C ASN A 517 27.58 36.31 31.10
N ILE A 518 26.55 35.48 30.88
CA ILE A 518 26.43 34.16 31.52
C ILE A 518 27.56 33.22 31.08
N HIS A 519 27.83 33.18 29.77
CA HIS A 519 28.91 32.39 29.20
C HIS A 519 30.28 32.80 29.77
N ASN A 520 30.59 34.10 29.79
CA ASN A 520 31.86 34.62 30.28
C ASN A 520 32.02 34.41 31.79
N TRP A 521 30.95 34.51 32.58
CA TRP A 521 30.97 34.22 34.01
C TRP A 521 31.45 32.79 34.31
N ILE A 522 31.00 31.80 33.54
CA ILE A 522 31.49 30.43 33.69
C ILE A 522 32.93 30.28 33.21
N LEU A 523 33.31 30.92 32.09
CA LEU A 523 34.69 30.94 31.61
C LEU A 523 35.66 31.50 32.66
N GLU A 524 35.32 32.61 33.31
CA GLU A 524 36.13 33.22 34.37
C GLU A 524 36.35 32.27 35.55
N LYS A 525 35.40 31.38 35.86
CA LYS A 525 35.56 30.38 36.92
C LYS A 525 36.50 29.24 36.53
N ILE A 526 36.47 28.80 35.27
CA ILE A 526 37.15 27.58 34.84
C ILE A 526 38.49 27.82 34.14
N HIS A 527 38.74 29.03 33.60
CA HIS A 527 39.93 29.32 32.77
C HIS A 527 41.26 28.92 33.43
N SER A 528 41.35 29.01 34.76
CA SER A 528 42.55 28.67 35.52
C SER A 528 42.91 27.17 35.51
N GLN A 529 42.10 26.30 34.91
CA GLN A 529 42.40 24.86 34.72
C GLN A 529 42.96 24.54 33.33
N PHE A 530 43.01 25.52 32.43
CA PHE A 530 43.39 25.34 31.05
C PHE A 530 44.61 26.20 30.70
N ASP A 531 45.35 25.77 29.68
CA ASP A 531 46.34 26.62 29.06
C ASP A 531 45.63 27.66 28.19
N THR A 532 45.67 28.92 28.65
CA THR A 532 44.99 30.06 28.02
C THR A 532 45.92 30.86 27.10
N SER A 533 47.10 30.30 26.75
CA SER A 533 48.03 30.93 25.81
C SER A 533 47.43 31.12 24.41
N ASN A 534 46.54 30.23 23.99
CA ASN A 534 45.76 30.37 22.76
C ASN A 534 44.55 31.31 22.99
N THR A 535 44.54 32.44 22.30
CA THR A 535 43.47 33.45 22.38
C THR A 535 42.43 33.34 21.27
N ASN A 536 42.57 32.37 20.36
CA ASN A 536 41.60 32.12 19.31
C ASN A 536 40.26 31.66 19.89
N THR A 537 39.18 32.03 19.23
CA THR A 537 37.81 31.66 19.58
C THR A 537 37.12 30.95 18.43
N THR A 538 36.25 30.02 18.76
CA THR A 538 35.31 29.39 17.85
C THR A 538 33.94 30.07 17.99
N ALA A 539 33.33 30.43 16.87
CA ALA A 539 31.98 30.99 16.82
C ALA A 539 30.94 29.86 16.76
N ILE A 540 30.12 29.74 17.80
CA ILE A 540 29.05 28.73 17.90
C ILE A 540 27.71 29.42 17.64
N THR A 541 27.04 29.05 16.55
CA THR A 541 25.72 29.61 16.19
C THR A 541 24.61 28.82 16.88
N LEU A 542 23.65 29.54 17.48
CA LEU A 542 22.48 28.97 18.14
C LEU A 542 21.26 28.98 17.21
N ASN A 543 20.22 28.19 17.52
CA ASN A 543 19.01 28.11 16.69
C ASN A 543 18.26 29.45 16.53
N ASN A 544 18.34 30.35 17.51
CA ASN A 544 17.82 31.72 17.43
C ASN A 544 18.64 32.66 16.51
N GLY A 545 19.76 32.19 15.95
CA GLY A 545 20.66 32.96 15.09
C GLY A 545 21.72 33.79 15.81
N LEU A 546 21.75 33.79 17.15
CA LEU A 546 22.82 34.43 17.93
C LEU A 546 24.09 33.58 17.91
N VAL A 547 25.23 34.21 18.19
CA VAL A 547 26.55 33.57 18.13
C VAL A 547 27.28 33.72 19.45
N ILE A 548 27.76 32.61 20.01
CA ILE A 548 28.59 32.57 21.21
C ILE A 548 30.03 32.28 20.80
N ASN A 549 30.95 33.19 21.14
CA ASN A 549 32.37 33.00 20.88
C ASN A 549 33.02 32.31 22.07
N THR A 550 33.36 31.03 21.90
CA THR A 550 33.99 30.21 22.95
C THR A 550 35.47 30.00 22.63
N PRO A 551 36.40 30.16 23.60
CA PRO A 551 37.82 29.98 23.33
C PRO A 551 38.18 28.57 22.84
N GLN A 552 39.15 28.48 21.93
CA GLN A 552 39.59 27.19 21.36
C GLN A 552 40.24 26.27 22.40
N TRP A 553 40.83 26.81 23.47
CA TRP A 553 41.32 25.98 24.58
C TRP A 553 40.21 25.20 25.27
N PHE A 554 38.95 25.62 25.12
CA PHE A 554 37.77 24.92 25.59
C PHE A 554 37.19 24.02 24.49
N THR A 555 36.91 24.59 23.30
CA THR A 555 36.18 23.85 22.24
C THR A 555 36.99 22.70 21.64
N ASN A 556 38.31 22.79 21.67
CA ASN A 556 39.21 21.77 21.12
C ASN A 556 39.79 20.85 22.22
N HIS A 557 39.27 20.95 23.45
CA HIS A 557 39.71 20.12 24.56
C HIS A 557 39.01 18.76 24.53
N GLN A 558 39.70 17.69 24.96
CA GLN A 558 39.10 16.36 25.06
C GLN A 558 37.93 16.38 26.06
N GLY A 559 36.77 15.83 25.67
CA GLY A 559 35.49 15.98 26.37
C GLY A 559 35.44 15.46 27.81
N HIS A 560 36.03 14.30 28.09
CA HIS A 560 36.05 13.74 29.46
C HIS A 560 36.99 14.52 30.39
N GLU A 561 38.21 14.86 29.92
CA GLU A 561 39.14 15.71 30.67
C GLU A 561 38.55 17.11 30.93
N LEU A 562 37.80 17.64 29.95
CA LEU A 562 37.09 18.91 30.07
C LEU A 562 36.08 18.85 31.23
N GLU A 563 35.25 17.81 31.26
CA GLU A 563 34.25 17.62 32.31
C GLU A 563 34.89 17.51 33.70
N GLU A 564 35.96 16.72 33.85
CA GLU A 564 36.68 16.59 35.12
C GLU A 564 37.23 17.93 35.63
N LYS A 565 37.83 18.74 34.73
CA LYS A 565 38.36 20.07 35.07
C LYS A 565 37.26 21.04 35.49
N ILE A 566 36.10 20.99 34.83
CA ILE A 566 34.93 21.81 35.19
C ILE A 566 34.42 21.42 36.57
N LEU A 567 34.20 20.13 36.83
CA LEU A 567 33.68 19.62 38.11
C LEU A 567 34.61 19.92 39.29
N LYS A 568 35.91 20.01 39.05
CA LYS A 568 36.90 20.41 40.06
C LYS A 568 36.79 21.88 40.47
N LYS A 569 36.39 22.76 39.54
CA LYS A 569 36.24 24.20 39.80
C LYS A 569 34.83 24.62 40.21
N ILE A 570 33.82 23.86 39.79
CA ILE A 570 32.42 24.12 40.10
C ILE A 570 31.86 22.87 40.79
N PRO A 571 32.27 22.60 42.05
CA PRO A 571 31.96 21.35 42.72
C PRO A 571 30.46 21.15 42.96
N GLU A 572 29.65 22.23 42.96
CA GLU A 572 28.18 22.11 43.05
C GLU A 572 27.56 21.26 41.93
N LEU A 573 28.19 21.19 40.76
CA LEU A 573 27.72 20.35 39.64
C LEU A 573 27.84 18.84 39.93
N ASN A 574 28.67 18.42 40.88
CA ASN A 574 28.77 17.02 41.27
C ASN A 574 27.45 16.46 41.84
N ALA A 575 26.63 17.33 42.46
CA ALA A 575 25.31 16.94 42.95
C ALA A 575 24.35 16.56 41.80
N LEU A 576 24.54 17.16 40.62
CA LEU A 576 23.78 16.87 39.40
C LEU A 576 24.39 15.67 38.64
N LYS A 577 25.73 15.55 38.58
CA LYS A 577 26.40 14.38 37.96
C LYS A 577 26.07 13.06 38.66
N ARG A 578 25.81 13.05 39.98
CA ARG A 578 25.42 11.85 40.76
C ARG A 578 26.30 10.60 40.52
N ARG A 579 27.58 10.81 40.18
CA ARG A 579 28.56 9.75 39.80
C ARG A 579 28.13 8.88 38.60
N LYS A 580 27.31 9.44 37.71
CA LYS A 580 26.92 8.81 36.45
C LYS A 580 27.45 9.65 35.29
N GLU A 581 27.90 9.02 34.23
CA GLU A 581 28.52 9.71 33.10
C GLU A 581 27.51 10.59 32.34
N GLU A 582 26.27 10.10 32.22
CA GLU A 582 25.21 10.75 31.47
C GLU A 582 24.50 11.88 32.19
N ALA A 583 24.52 11.87 33.52
CA ALA A 583 23.54 12.62 34.30
C ALA A 583 23.69 14.14 34.17
N LEU A 584 24.91 14.69 34.18
CA LEU A 584 25.11 16.14 34.08
C LEU A 584 24.66 16.67 32.71
N LYS A 585 25.05 15.97 31.65
CA LYS A 585 24.69 16.28 30.26
C LYS A 585 23.18 16.19 30.02
N LEU A 586 22.52 15.16 30.57
CA LEU A 586 21.05 15.04 30.53
C LEU A 586 20.34 16.13 31.35
N GLU A 587 20.88 16.56 32.49
CA GLU A 587 20.29 17.66 33.26
C GLU A 587 20.32 18.98 32.47
N ILE A 588 21.36 19.22 31.65
CA ILE A 588 21.39 20.35 30.72
C ILE A 588 20.27 20.23 29.69
N ILE A 589 20.12 19.06 29.07
CA ILE A 589 19.07 18.85 28.06
C ILE A 589 17.68 19.08 28.68
N HIS A 590 17.39 18.44 29.82
CA HIS A 590 16.07 18.51 30.47
C HIS A 590 15.75 19.89 31.09
N LYS A 591 16.75 20.64 31.59
CA LYS A 591 16.48 21.91 32.31
C LYS A 591 16.85 23.16 31.54
N VAL A 592 17.54 23.02 30.42
CA VAL A 592 17.93 24.15 29.57
C VAL A 592 17.31 23.99 28.20
N PHE A 593 17.51 22.86 27.50
CA PHE A 593 17.03 22.72 26.12
C PHE A 593 15.52 22.49 26.02
N GLU A 594 14.89 21.79 26.97
CA GLU A 594 13.43 21.63 26.97
C GLU A 594 12.71 22.98 27.18
N ASP A 595 13.25 23.85 28.04
CA ASP A 595 12.66 25.16 28.36
C ASP A 595 13.04 26.25 27.36
N LEU A 596 14.24 26.16 26.75
CA LEU A 596 14.82 27.15 25.82
C LEU A 596 15.37 26.46 24.55
N PRO A 597 14.51 25.84 23.72
CA PRO A 597 14.94 25.09 22.54
C PRO A 597 15.62 25.96 21.48
N GLU A 598 15.38 27.27 21.48
CA GLU A 598 16.01 28.22 20.56
C GLU A 598 17.50 28.44 20.87
N LEU A 599 17.97 28.01 22.03
CA LEU A 599 19.39 28.05 22.41
C LEU A 599 20.15 26.77 22.05
N ILE A 600 19.49 25.73 21.52
CA ILE A 600 20.20 24.52 21.06
C ILE A 600 21.19 24.91 19.95
N PRO A 601 22.44 24.38 19.97
CA PRO A 601 23.42 24.61 18.93
C PRO A 601 22.89 24.26 17.54
N LEU A 602 23.07 25.17 16.59
CA LEU A 602 22.65 24.98 15.20
C LEU A 602 23.37 23.79 14.55
N SER A 603 24.59 23.47 14.99
CA SER A 603 25.34 22.31 14.51
C SER A 603 24.64 20.97 14.80
N ILE A 604 23.90 20.82 15.91
CA ILE A 604 23.12 19.60 16.17
C ILE A 604 21.93 19.50 15.20
N LYS A 605 21.16 20.59 15.09
CA LYS A 605 19.99 20.68 14.20
C LYS A 605 20.39 20.43 12.74
N THR A 606 21.48 21.04 12.29
CA THR A 606 21.96 20.88 10.91
C THR A 606 22.44 19.45 10.64
N THR A 607 23.12 18.77 11.58
CA THR A 607 23.46 17.34 11.43
C THR A 607 22.21 16.48 11.21
N PHE A 608 21.15 16.66 12.01
CA PHE A 608 19.89 15.93 11.81
C PHE A 608 19.23 16.23 10.47
N GLN A 609 19.18 17.50 10.06
CA GLN A 609 18.62 17.90 8.77
C GLN A 609 19.42 17.33 7.59
N ARG A 610 20.75 17.28 7.69
CA ARG A 610 21.60 16.66 6.67
C ARG A 610 21.28 15.18 6.50
N ILE A 611 21.07 14.45 7.60
CA ILE A 611 20.67 13.03 7.55
C ILE A 611 19.27 12.87 6.95
N GLN A 612 18.30 13.72 7.34
CA GLN A 612 16.94 13.66 6.77
C GLN A 612 16.91 13.99 5.26
N ASN A 613 17.83 14.82 4.78
CA ASN A 613 17.90 15.21 3.37
C ASN A 613 18.75 14.27 2.49
N SER A 614 19.43 13.29 3.10
CA SER A 614 20.24 12.28 2.42
C SER A 614 19.43 11.05 2.08
#